data_AF-A0A7C1YMS2-F1
#
_entry.id   AF-A0A7C1YMS2-F1
#
_cell.length_a   1.000
_cell.length_b   1.000
_cell.length_c   1.000
_cell.angle_alpha   90.00
_cell.angle_beta   90.00
_cell.angle_gamma   90.00
#
_symmetry.space_group_name_H-M   'P 1'
#
loop_
_entity.id
_entity.type
_entity.pdbx_description
1 polymer ?
#
loop_
_entity_poly.entity_id
_entity_poly.type
_entity_poly.pdbx_seq_one_letter_code
_entity_poly.pdbx_strand_id
1 'polypeptide(L)'
;MIDLRHNRALTLVEILVVVSIIAVLATFVITLTLRVENQSKENALANAYALVETALQEYHDYKGEFPVQPVRDANFAADHVELMYEALRSVPDSRAVLTKINGVLIKGGSGDKWQMCDVWGTALDYIYVPG
;
A
#
# COMPACT_ATOMS: atom_id res chain seq x y z
N MET A 1 -28.87 23.41 -58.08
CA MET A 1 -29.24 22.56 -56.93
C MET A 1 -27.93 22.15 -56.27
N ILE A 2 -27.50 22.90 -55.25
CA ILE A 2 -26.11 22.93 -54.79
C ILE A 2 -25.90 21.86 -53.72
N ASP A 3 -24.82 21.10 -53.90
CA ASP A 3 -24.36 19.95 -53.14
C ASP A 3 -24.07 20.27 -51.65
N LEU A 4 -25.08 20.16 -50.79
CA LEU A 4 -24.93 20.28 -49.33
C LEU A 4 -24.45 18.97 -48.66
N ARG A 5 -24.22 17.91 -49.44
CA ARG A 5 -23.95 16.55 -48.94
C ARG A 5 -22.47 16.28 -48.66
N HIS A 6 -21.56 16.95 -49.37
CA HIS A 6 -20.11 16.71 -49.24
C HIS A 6 -19.51 17.23 -47.92
N ASN A 7 -20.00 18.36 -47.38
CA ASN A 7 -19.46 18.94 -46.14
C ASN A 7 -19.91 18.21 -44.85
N ARG A 8 -21.02 17.47 -44.91
CA ARG A 8 -21.51 16.66 -43.77
C ARG A 8 -20.76 15.34 -43.61
N ALA A 9 -20.24 14.77 -44.70
CA ALA A 9 -19.44 13.55 -44.63
C ALA A 9 -18.04 13.82 -44.04
N LEU A 10 -17.44 14.97 -44.34
CA LEU A 10 -16.14 15.39 -43.79
C LEU A 10 -16.20 15.54 -42.26
N THR A 11 -17.26 16.16 -41.72
CA THR A 11 -17.41 16.38 -40.27
C THR A 11 -17.69 15.11 -39.47
N LEU A 12 -18.43 14.14 -40.03
CA LEU A 12 -18.69 12.86 -39.35
C LEU A 12 -17.43 11.98 -39.28
N VAL A 13 -16.71 11.86 -40.40
CA VAL A 13 -15.47 11.07 -40.45
C VAL A 13 -14.40 11.72 -39.58
N GLU A 14 -14.28 13.05 -39.61
CA GLU A 14 -13.33 13.80 -38.77
C GLU A 14 -13.60 13.59 -37.28
N ILE A 15 -14.85 13.69 -36.83
CA ILE A 15 -15.21 13.41 -35.43
C ILE A 15 -14.94 11.94 -35.08
N LEU A 16 -15.19 10.98 -35.99
CA LEU A 16 -14.91 9.57 -35.74
C LEU A 16 -13.40 9.31 -35.59
N VAL A 17 -12.57 9.95 -36.40
CA VAL A 17 -11.11 9.87 -36.28
C VAL A 17 -10.62 10.50 -34.98
N VAL A 18 -11.17 11.66 -34.59
CA VAL A 18 -10.81 12.29 -33.31
C VAL A 18 -11.19 11.42 -32.13
N VAL A 19 -12.41 10.86 -32.12
CA VAL A 19 -12.87 9.96 -31.06
C VAL A 19 -12.03 8.69 -30.99
N SER A 20 -11.63 8.12 -32.14
CA SER A 20 -10.77 6.93 -32.16
C SER A 20 -9.38 7.21 -31.61
N ILE A 21 -8.78 8.37 -31.95
CA ILE A 21 -7.50 8.81 -31.39
C ILE A 21 -7.61 8.99 -29.87
N ILE A 22 -8.66 9.67 -29.39
CA ILE A 22 -8.89 9.87 -27.95
C ILE A 22 -9.06 8.52 -27.23
N ALA A 23 -9.81 7.58 -27.81
CA ALA A 23 -10.01 6.26 -27.22
C ALA A 23 -8.70 5.47 -27.07
N VAL A 24 -7.83 5.52 -28.09
CA VAL A 24 -6.49 4.89 -28.05
C VAL A 24 -5.59 5.56 -27.01
N LEU A 25 -5.58 6.89 -26.95
CA LEU A 25 -4.80 7.63 -25.95
C LEU A 25 -5.29 7.33 -24.53
N ALA A 26 -6.61 7.30 -24.31
CA ALA A 26 -7.20 7.01 -23.00
C ALA A 26 -6.79 5.62 -22.49
N THR A 27 -6.85 4.60 -23.35
CA THR A 27 -6.41 3.24 -22.97
C THR A 27 -4.92 3.17 -22.63
N PHE A 28 -4.08 3.86 -23.39
CA PHE A 28 -2.65 3.96 -23.09
C PHE A 28 -2.37 4.62 -21.73
N VAL A 29 -3.06 5.73 -21.43
CA VAL A 29 -2.90 6.43 -20.14
C VAL A 29 -3.34 5.54 -18.98
N ILE A 30 -4.51 4.90 -19.08
CA ILE A 30 -5.02 4.01 -18.01
C ILE A 30 -4.02 2.89 -17.70
N THR A 31 -3.51 2.20 -18.72
CA THR A 31 -2.57 1.09 -18.52
C THR A 31 -1.24 1.53 -17.89
N LEU A 32 -0.72 2.70 -18.25
CA LEU A 32 0.47 3.27 -17.64
C LEU A 32 0.23 3.67 -16.18
N THR A 33 -0.89 4.35 -15.90
CA THR A 33 -1.23 4.79 -14.54
C THR A 33 -1.38 3.60 -13.59
N LEU A 34 -2.06 2.52 -14.01
CA LEU A 34 -2.21 1.31 -13.20
C LEU A 34 -0.86 0.66 -12.87
N ARG A 35 0.07 0.61 -13.84
CA ARG A 35 1.41 0.07 -13.61
C ARG A 35 2.22 0.92 -12.62
N VAL A 36 2.21 2.25 -12.81
CA VAL A 36 2.94 3.17 -11.94
C VAL A 36 2.38 3.14 -10.51
N GLU A 37 1.05 3.07 -10.38
CA GLU A 37 0.40 2.96 -9.08
C GLU A 37 0.80 1.67 -8.37
N ASN A 38 0.79 0.53 -9.07
CA ASN A 38 1.18 -0.75 -8.47
C ASN A 38 2.66 -0.76 -8.04
N GLN A 39 3.56 -0.25 -8.89
CA GLN A 39 4.98 -0.12 -8.54
C GLN A 39 5.19 0.80 -7.33
N SER A 40 4.45 1.90 -7.27
CA SER A 40 4.52 2.82 -6.14
C SER A 40 4.04 2.16 -4.85
N LYS A 41 2.98 1.35 -4.92
CA LYS A 41 2.44 0.57 -3.79
C LYS A 41 3.45 -0.47 -3.29
N GLU A 42 4.07 -1.21 -4.21
CA GLU A 42 5.14 -2.18 -3.87
C GLU A 42 6.33 -1.51 -3.19
N ASN A 43 6.80 -0.38 -3.74
CA ASN A 43 7.92 0.37 -3.15
C ASN A 43 7.57 0.92 -1.76
N ALA A 44 6.34 1.39 -1.56
CA ALA A 44 5.87 1.88 -0.26
C ALA A 44 5.82 0.75 0.77
N LEU A 45 5.35 -0.45 0.36
CA LEU A 45 5.31 -1.63 1.21
C LEU A 45 6.72 -2.10 1.59
N ALA A 46 7.64 -2.18 0.62
CA ALA A 46 9.03 -2.58 0.87
C ALA A 46 9.73 -1.63 1.85
N ASN A 47 9.54 -0.33 1.69
CA ASN A 47 10.09 0.67 2.61
C ASN A 47 9.51 0.51 4.02
N ALA A 48 8.22 0.20 4.16
CA ALA A 48 7.61 0.01 5.46
C ALA A 48 8.10 -1.25 6.16
N TYR A 49 8.27 -2.36 5.44
CA TYR A 49 8.91 -3.56 5.99
C TYR A 49 10.33 -3.25 6.48
N ALA A 50 11.13 -2.55 5.68
CA ALA A 50 12.48 -2.16 6.08
C ALA A 50 12.50 -1.30 7.36
N LEU A 51 11.52 -0.39 7.51
CA LEU A 51 11.39 0.42 8.73
C LEU A 51 10.96 -0.42 9.94
N VAL A 52 10.01 -1.35 9.79
CA VAL A 52 9.59 -2.26 10.86
C VAL A 52 10.73 -3.19 11.26
N GLU A 53 11.45 -3.75 10.29
CA GLU A 53 12.63 -4.58 10.50
C GLU A 53 13.72 -3.81 11.26
N THR A 54 14.00 -2.57 10.84
CA THR A 54 14.94 -1.69 11.56
C THR A 54 14.46 -1.45 12.99
N ALA A 55 13.17 -1.14 13.20
CA ALA A 55 12.64 -0.93 14.54
C ALA A 55 12.75 -2.19 15.42
N LEU A 56 12.50 -3.38 14.85
CA LEU A 56 12.68 -4.68 15.52
C LEU A 56 14.15 -4.93 15.86
N GLN A 57 15.07 -4.59 14.97
CA GLN A 57 16.50 -4.70 15.22
C GLN A 57 16.92 -3.80 16.38
N GLU A 58 16.51 -2.53 16.38
CA GLU A 58 16.79 -1.59 17.49
C GLU A 58 16.21 -2.08 18.83
N TYR A 59 15.02 -2.71 18.79
CA TYR A 59 14.44 -3.32 19.98
C TYR A 59 15.26 -4.51 20.47
N HIS A 60 15.66 -5.40 19.55
CA HIS A 60 16.49 -6.56 19.85
C HIS A 60 17.87 -6.14 20.39
N ASP A 61 18.48 -5.11 19.82
CA ASP A 61 19.78 -4.61 20.28
C ASP A 61 19.70 -4.05 21.71
N TYR A 62 18.54 -3.50 22.09
CA TYR A 62 18.30 -2.99 23.45
C TYR A 62 17.88 -4.08 24.45
N LYS A 63 17.01 -5.01 24.05
CA LYS A 63 16.42 -6.04 24.94
C LYS A 63 17.15 -7.38 24.92
N GLY A 64 17.88 -7.67 23.86
CA GLY A 64 18.51 -8.96 23.59
C GLY A 64 17.56 -10.03 23.05
N GLU A 65 16.29 -9.69 22.79
CA GLU A 65 15.27 -10.61 22.29
C GLU A 65 14.25 -9.87 21.41
N PHE A 66 13.59 -10.60 20.52
CA PHE A 66 12.48 -10.06 19.73
C PHE A 66 11.15 -10.15 20.50
N PRO A 67 10.17 -9.28 20.21
CA PRO A 67 8.84 -9.36 20.81
C PRO A 67 8.22 -10.74 20.57
N VAL A 68 7.77 -11.40 21.63
CA VAL A 68 7.12 -12.71 21.52
C VAL A 68 5.61 -12.53 21.55
N GLN A 69 4.92 -13.13 20.60
CA GLN A 69 3.46 -13.22 20.62
C GLN A 69 2.96 -14.31 21.59
N PRO A 70 1.85 -14.05 22.30
CA PRO A 70 1.31 -14.98 23.29
C PRO A 70 0.66 -16.22 22.65
N VAL A 71 0.11 -16.08 21.44
CA VAL A 71 -0.59 -17.14 20.70
C VAL A 71 -0.04 -17.17 19.28
N ARG A 72 -0.01 -18.34 18.65
CA ARG A 72 0.42 -18.51 17.24
C ARG A 72 -0.77 -18.95 16.40
N ASP A 73 -1.78 -18.09 16.34
CA ASP A 73 -3.00 -18.30 15.56
C ASP A 73 -3.29 -17.06 14.71
N ALA A 74 -3.47 -17.26 13.40
CA ALA A 74 -3.71 -16.22 12.42
C ALA A 74 -5.00 -15.41 12.70
N ASN A 75 -5.94 -15.96 13.49
CA ASN A 75 -7.13 -15.23 13.93
C ASN A 75 -6.79 -14.01 14.81
N PHE A 76 -5.59 -13.98 15.38
CA PHE A 76 -5.10 -12.93 16.29
C PHE A 76 -4.05 -12.03 15.62
N ALA A 77 -3.96 -12.01 14.28
CA ALA A 77 -2.99 -11.20 13.54
C ALA A 77 -2.97 -9.72 13.98
N ALA A 78 -4.15 -9.13 14.19
CA ALA A 78 -4.28 -7.77 14.70
C ALA A 78 -3.64 -7.60 16.09
N ASP A 79 -3.89 -8.54 16.99
CA ASP A 79 -3.36 -8.52 18.36
C ASP A 79 -1.85 -8.74 18.37
N HIS A 80 -1.30 -9.60 17.50
CA HIS A 80 0.14 -9.81 17.39
C HIS A 80 0.88 -8.55 16.96
N VAL A 81 0.35 -7.84 15.96
CA VAL A 81 0.94 -6.58 15.48
C VAL A 81 0.80 -5.47 16.51
N GLU A 82 -0.35 -5.41 17.19
CA GLU A 82 -0.57 -4.47 18.29
C GLU A 82 0.49 -4.66 19.40
N LEU A 83 0.64 -5.90 19.88
CA LEU A 83 1.64 -6.24 20.89
C LEU A 83 3.07 -5.98 20.42
N MET A 84 3.40 -6.32 19.18
CA MET A 84 4.70 -6.01 18.57
C MET A 84 4.96 -4.50 18.62
N TYR A 85 4.00 -3.68 18.17
CA TYR A 85 4.20 -2.25 18.06
C TYR A 85 4.19 -1.54 19.43
N GLU A 86 3.44 -2.04 20.41
CA GLU A 86 3.58 -1.61 21.80
C GLU A 86 4.97 -1.91 22.37
N ALA A 87 5.49 -3.12 22.11
CA ALA A 87 6.84 -3.52 22.52
C ALA A 87 7.90 -2.61 21.90
N LEU A 88 7.83 -2.39 20.58
CA LEU A 88 8.74 -1.48 19.85
C LEU A 88 8.70 -0.05 20.41
N ARG A 89 7.50 0.46 20.73
CA ARG A 89 7.32 1.81 21.29
C ARG A 89 7.92 1.98 22.70
N SER A 90 8.15 0.88 23.42
CA SER A 90 8.79 0.91 24.75
C SER A 90 10.28 1.29 24.67
N VAL A 91 10.93 1.10 23.52
CA VAL A 91 12.36 1.41 23.30
C VAL A 91 12.49 2.75 22.57
N PRO A 92 13.31 3.71 23.06
CA PRO A 92 13.43 5.04 22.46
C PRO A 92 13.85 5.04 20.98
N ASP A 93 14.86 4.24 20.62
CA ASP A 93 15.43 4.20 19.27
C ASP A 93 14.48 3.53 18.28
N SER A 94 13.93 2.38 18.65
CA SER A 94 12.86 1.70 17.91
C SER A 94 11.65 2.62 17.67
N ARG A 95 11.20 3.36 18.70
CA ARG A 95 10.12 4.34 18.57
C ARG A 95 10.45 5.46 17.57
N ALA A 96 11.70 5.92 17.51
CA ALA A 96 12.11 6.96 16.56
C ALA A 96 12.09 6.46 15.11
N VAL A 97 12.21 5.16 14.88
CA VAL A 97 12.03 4.53 13.56
C VAL A 97 10.54 4.38 13.24
N LEU A 98 9.72 3.95 14.21
CA LEU A 98 8.27 3.79 14.03
C LEU A 98 7.56 5.08 13.60
N THR A 99 7.99 6.25 14.08
CA THR A 99 7.39 7.54 13.66
C THR A 99 7.61 7.87 12.18
N LYS A 100 8.55 7.19 11.52
CA LYS A 100 8.81 7.32 10.08
C LYS A 100 7.90 6.42 9.24
N ILE A 101 7.20 5.47 9.86
CA ILE A 101 6.26 4.59 9.15
C ILE A 101 5.09 5.45 8.67
N ASN A 102 4.77 5.29 7.39
CA ASN A 102 3.73 6.05 6.73
C ASN A 102 2.36 5.67 7.31
N GLY A 103 1.59 6.66 7.79
CA GLY A 103 0.26 6.44 8.38
C GLY A 103 -0.74 5.76 7.43
N VAL A 104 -0.45 5.71 6.12
CA VAL A 104 -1.20 4.97 5.11
C VAL A 104 -1.34 3.48 5.43
N LEU A 105 -0.39 2.89 6.18
CA LEU A 105 -0.40 1.48 6.57
C LEU A 105 -1.15 1.20 7.86
N ILE A 106 -1.58 2.25 8.57
CA ILE A 106 -2.32 2.12 9.81
C ILE A 106 -3.78 2.41 9.49
N LYS A 107 -4.59 1.36 9.34
CA LYS A 107 -6.04 1.50 9.29
C LYS A 107 -6.60 1.28 10.69
N GLY A 108 -7.39 2.22 11.17
CA GLY A 108 -8.29 1.97 12.29
C GLY A 108 -9.28 0.88 11.87
N GLY A 109 -9.21 -0.29 12.49
CA GLY A 109 -10.07 -1.41 12.16
C GLY A 109 -11.53 -1.12 12.49
N SER A 110 -12.44 -1.89 11.89
CA SER A 110 -13.85 -1.86 12.25
C SER A 110 -14.02 -2.49 13.64
N GLY A 111 -14.01 -1.65 14.67
CA GLY A 111 -14.15 -2.05 16.07
C GLY A 111 -12.87 -1.85 16.88
N ASP A 112 -12.64 -0.61 17.32
CA ASP A 112 -11.71 -0.14 18.39
C ASP A 112 -10.23 -0.61 18.40
N LYS A 113 -9.85 -1.55 17.53
CA LYS A 113 -8.51 -2.11 17.41
C LYS A 113 -7.84 -1.61 16.13
N TRP A 114 -6.59 -1.21 16.25
CA TRP A 114 -5.76 -0.75 15.16
C TRP A 114 -5.17 -1.95 14.43
N GLN A 115 -5.19 -1.91 13.09
CA GLN A 115 -4.61 -2.96 12.27
C GLN A 115 -3.58 -2.33 11.34
N MET A 116 -2.39 -2.92 11.29
CA MET A 116 -1.44 -2.59 10.25
C MET A 116 -1.86 -3.37 9.00
N CYS A 117 -2.25 -2.64 7.96
CA CYS A 117 -2.65 -3.21 6.69
C CYS A 117 -1.58 -2.92 5.64
N ASP A 118 -1.43 -3.85 4.69
CA ASP A 118 -0.71 -3.56 3.46
C ASP A 118 -1.47 -2.56 2.58
N VAL A 119 -0.83 -2.16 1.47
CA VAL A 119 -1.38 -1.24 0.46
C VAL A 119 -2.61 -1.78 -0.28
N TRP A 120 -2.94 -3.06 -0.13
CA TRP A 120 -4.13 -3.71 -0.69
C TRP A 120 -5.24 -3.93 0.35
N GLY A 121 -4.98 -3.60 1.63
CA GLY A 121 -5.93 -3.75 2.72
C GLY A 121 -5.88 -5.10 3.43
N THR A 122 -4.88 -5.93 3.16
CA THR A 122 -4.64 -7.18 3.89
C THR A 122 -4.06 -6.85 5.26
N ALA A 123 -4.63 -7.40 6.33
CA ALA A 123 -4.04 -7.27 7.67
C ALA A 123 -2.71 -8.03 7.72
N LEU A 124 -1.68 -7.37 8.26
CA LEU A 124 -0.38 -7.98 8.51
C LEU A 124 -0.45 -8.82 9.79
N ASP A 125 0.26 -9.95 9.78
CA ASP A 125 0.47 -10.79 10.95
C ASP A 125 1.96 -10.78 11.29
N TYR A 126 2.28 -10.56 12.56
CA TYR A 126 3.63 -10.68 13.08
C TYR A 126 3.80 -12.06 13.70
N ILE A 127 4.77 -12.83 13.18
CA ILE A 127 5.09 -14.16 13.70
C ILE A 127 6.59 -14.26 13.98
N TYR A 128 6.96 -14.24 15.26
CA TYR A 128 8.31 -14.59 15.69
C TYR A 128 8.46 -16.11 15.88
N VAL A 129 9.49 -16.68 15.25
CA VAL A 129 9.89 -18.08 15.40
C VAL A 129 11.34 -18.10 15.89
N PRO A 130 11.60 -18.47 17.16
CA PRO A 130 12.98 -18.65 17.61
C PRO A 130 13.63 -19.81 16.84
N GLY A 131 14.84 -19.57 16.33
CA GLY A 131 15.66 -20.54 15.61
C GLY A 131 16.58 -21.35 16.51
#